data_AF-A0A2C6L2G7-F1
#
_entry.id   AF-A0A2C6L2G7-F1
#
_cell.length_a   1.000
_cell.length_b   1.000
_cell.length_c   1.000
_cell.angle_alpha   90.00
_cell.angle_beta   90.00
_cell.angle_gamma   90.00
#
_symmetry.space_group_name_H-M   'P 1'
#
loop_
_entity.id
_entity.type
_entity.pdbx_description
1 polymer ?
#
loop_
_entity_poly.entity_id
_entity_poly.type
_entity_poly.pdbx_seq_one_letter_code
_entity_poly.pdbx_strand_id
1 'polypeptide(L)'
;MDHHCPWIDNCVGWRNHKSFLLSVFYSSLLCIYLGATMFESVERAINATSVEFSTLFLLLFGETLDFFLSIIVTGFFVFHLYLMLNGMTTIEFCEKQYRWRANREHEGEEETRYQSVWDRGAWKNFNDTFGSNPLLWFLPIDNRPGNGINFIANRSFRPSTHPSHIRLDQEEEGRRLRAGKDL
;
A
#
# COMPACT_ATOMS: atom_id res chain seq x y z
N MET A 1 -7.49 8.16 5.19
CA MET A 1 -7.68 7.93 3.73
C MET A 1 -6.32 7.54 3.16
N ASP A 2 -6.26 6.72 2.12
CA ASP A 2 -4.99 6.41 1.45
C ASP A 2 -4.74 7.32 0.23
N HIS A 3 -5.62 7.25 -0.77
CA HIS A 3 -5.58 8.12 -1.95
C HIS A 3 -6.93 8.07 -2.69
N HIS A 4 -7.13 8.97 -3.66
CA HIS A 4 -8.18 8.82 -4.67
C HIS A 4 -7.62 8.06 -5.87
N CYS A 5 -8.24 6.95 -6.26
CA CYS A 5 -7.79 6.10 -7.34
C CYS A 5 -8.72 6.24 -8.55
N PRO A 6 -8.28 6.90 -9.63
CA PRO A 6 -9.10 7.08 -10.84
C PRO A 6 -9.46 5.75 -11.51
N TRP A 7 -8.60 4.72 -11.37
CA TRP A 7 -8.77 3.42 -12.00
C TRP A 7 -9.96 2.62 -11.47
N ILE A 8 -10.42 2.93 -10.27
CA ILE A 8 -11.61 2.33 -9.65
C ILE A 8 -12.71 3.36 -9.39
N ASP A 9 -12.53 4.59 -9.89
CA ASP A 9 -13.42 5.74 -9.69
C ASP A 9 -13.86 5.92 -8.23
N ASN A 10 -12.92 5.74 -7.29
CA ASN A 10 -13.24 5.75 -5.87
C ASN A 10 -12.03 6.11 -5.01
N CYS A 11 -12.32 6.61 -3.81
CA CYS A 11 -11.31 6.78 -2.77
C CYS A 11 -10.95 5.44 -2.16
N VAL A 12 -9.64 5.21 -2.01
CA VAL A 12 -9.09 4.10 -1.25
C VAL A 12 -8.87 4.56 0.19
N GLY A 13 -9.38 3.79 1.14
CA GLY A 13 -9.28 4.10 2.56
C GLY A 13 -9.68 2.90 3.40
N TRP A 14 -9.97 3.13 4.68
CA TRP A 14 -10.12 2.05 5.65
C TRP A 14 -11.10 0.95 5.22
N ARG A 15 -12.26 1.30 4.64
CA ARG A 15 -13.34 0.34 4.30
C ARG A 15 -13.04 -0.55 3.09
N ASN A 16 -12.13 -0.16 2.21
CA ASN A 16 -11.85 -0.87 0.94
C ASN A 16 -10.36 -1.13 0.70
N HIS A 17 -9.47 -0.77 1.64
CA HIS A 17 -8.02 -0.94 1.48
C HIS A 17 -7.63 -2.40 1.20
N LYS A 18 -8.23 -3.35 1.92
CA LYS A 18 -8.01 -4.80 1.68
C LYS A 18 -8.40 -5.20 0.26
N SER A 19 -9.60 -4.83 -0.18
CA SER A 19 -10.10 -5.15 -1.51
C SER A 19 -9.24 -4.51 -2.61
N PHE A 20 -8.77 -3.28 -2.39
CA PHE A 20 -7.84 -2.61 -3.28
C PHE A 20 -6.50 -3.38 -3.39
N LEU A 21 -5.86 -3.72 -2.26
CA LEU A 21 -4.61 -4.51 -2.27
C LEU A 21 -4.77 -5.85 -2.99
N LEU A 22 -5.89 -6.54 -2.76
CA LEU A 22 -6.22 -7.78 -3.44
C LEU A 22 -6.43 -7.58 -4.94
N SER A 23 -7.11 -6.50 -5.37
CA SER A 23 -7.26 -6.21 -6.79
C SER A 23 -5.92 -5.98 -7.49
N VAL A 24 -4.99 -5.26 -6.87
CA VAL A 24 -3.66 -5.04 -7.46
C VAL A 24 -2.86 -6.35 -7.46
N PHE A 25 -2.92 -7.13 -6.38
CA PHE A 25 -2.28 -8.45 -6.29
C PHE A 25 -2.74 -9.40 -7.40
N TYR A 26 -4.06 -9.54 -7.57
CA TYR A 26 -4.62 -10.42 -8.60
C TYR A 26 -4.36 -9.91 -10.01
N SER A 27 -4.38 -8.59 -10.23
CA SER A 27 -3.97 -8.01 -11.51
C SER A 27 -2.50 -8.30 -11.83
N SER A 28 -1.58 -8.20 -10.85
CA SER A 28 -0.18 -8.59 -11.03
C SER A 28 -0.03 -10.07 -11.40
N LEU A 29 -0.71 -10.96 -10.67
CA LEU A 29 -0.67 -12.40 -10.98
C LEU A 29 -1.23 -12.69 -12.37
N LEU A 30 -2.32 -12.02 -12.75
CA LEU A 30 -2.94 -12.20 -14.05
C LEU A 30 -2.01 -11.73 -15.18
N CYS A 31 -1.38 -10.56 -15.07
CA CYS A 31 -0.40 -10.11 -16.05
C CYS A 31 0.77 -11.09 -16.18
N ILE A 32 1.38 -11.52 -15.06
CA ILE A 32 2.48 -12.49 -15.09
C ILE A 32 2.05 -13.81 -15.75
N TYR A 33 0.84 -14.29 -15.45
CA TYR A 33 0.28 -15.49 -16.06
C TYR A 33 0.03 -15.32 -17.56
N LEU A 34 -0.53 -14.18 -17.98
CA LEU A 34 -0.79 -13.88 -19.38
C LEU A 34 0.51 -13.79 -20.18
N GLY A 35 1.49 -12.97 -19.77
CA GLY A 35 2.78 -12.91 -20.44
C GLY A 35 3.47 -14.28 -20.53
N ALA A 36 3.47 -15.05 -19.43
CA ALA A 36 4.08 -16.39 -19.45
C ALA A 36 3.40 -17.36 -20.44
N THR A 37 2.07 -17.30 -20.57
CA THR A 37 1.31 -18.18 -21.46
C THR A 37 1.24 -17.68 -22.91
N MET A 38 1.29 -16.37 -23.12
CA MET A 38 1.32 -15.73 -24.44
C MET A 38 2.69 -15.83 -25.09
N PHE A 39 3.78 -15.86 -24.32
CA PHE A 39 5.14 -15.98 -24.83
C PHE A 39 5.32 -17.15 -25.80
N GLU A 40 4.77 -18.32 -25.48
CA GLU A 40 4.81 -19.50 -26.37
C GLU A 40 4.07 -19.23 -27.71
N SER A 41 2.94 -18.53 -27.66
CA SER A 41 2.18 -18.17 -28.87
C SER A 41 2.96 -17.19 -29.76
N VAL A 42 3.65 -16.22 -29.13
CA VAL A 42 4.53 -15.28 -29.83
C VAL A 42 5.70 -16.01 -30.49
N GLU A 43 6.38 -16.89 -29.76
CA GLU A 43 7.51 -17.67 -30.27
C GLU A 43 7.09 -18.52 -31.50
N ARG A 44 5.96 -19.22 -31.40
CA ARG A 44 5.41 -20.01 -32.50
C ARG A 44 5.05 -19.14 -33.71
N ALA A 45 4.47 -17.97 -33.48
CA ALA A 45 4.10 -17.06 -34.56
C ALA A 45 5.31 -16.48 -35.30
N ILE A 46 6.39 -16.18 -34.58
CA ILE A 46 7.64 -15.67 -35.18
C ILE A 46 8.34 -16.75 -36.02
N ASN A 47 8.33 -18.00 -35.55
CA ASN A 47 9.04 -19.11 -36.19
C ASN A 47 8.23 -19.81 -37.30
N ALA A 48 6.94 -19.50 -37.44
CA ALA A 48 6.09 -20.10 -38.46
C ALA A 48 6.40 -19.56 -39.87
N THR A 49 6.26 -20.43 -40.88
CA THR A 49 6.53 -20.09 -42.28
C THR A 49 5.57 -19.04 -42.85
N SER A 50 4.36 -18.97 -42.31
CA SER A 50 3.33 -18.02 -42.73
C SER A 50 2.33 -17.78 -41.61
N VAL A 51 2.19 -16.53 -41.19
CA VAL A 51 1.18 -16.07 -40.22
C VAL A 51 0.56 -14.81 -40.80
N GLU A 52 -0.74 -14.62 -40.59
CA GLU A 52 -1.41 -13.38 -40.97
C GLU A 52 -0.80 -12.20 -40.21
N PHE A 53 -0.51 -11.10 -40.91
CA PHE A 53 0.09 -9.91 -40.31
C PHE A 53 -0.70 -9.41 -39.08
N SER A 54 -2.03 -9.41 -39.16
CA SER A 54 -2.91 -8.98 -38.07
C SER A 54 -2.68 -9.80 -36.79
N THR A 55 -2.52 -11.13 -36.93
CA THR A 55 -2.29 -12.05 -35.81
C THR A 55 -0.91 -11.82 -35.21
N LEU A 56 0.14 -11.73 -36.05
CA LEU A 56 1.49 -11.45 -35.57
C LEU A 56 1.56 -10.09 -34.86
N PHE A 57 0.91 -9.07 -35.43
CA PHE A 57 0.82 -7.73 -34.84
C PHE A 57 0.14 -7.76 -33.46
N LEU A 58 -1.03 -8.38 -33.35
CA LEU A 58 -1.78 -8.46 -32.09
C LEU A 58 -1.03 -9.22 -31.00
N LEU A 59 -0.35 -10.32 -31.37
CA LEU A 59 0.47 -11.10 -30.42
C LEU A 59 1.66 -10.28 -29.89
N LEU A 60 2.45 -9.68 -30.79
CA LEU A 60 3.60 -8.87 -30.39
C LEU A 60 3.20 -7.62 -29.61
N PHE A 61 2.16 -6.93 -30.06
CA PHE A 61 1.65 -5.74 -29.40
C PHE A 61 1.06 -6.07 -28.03
N GLY A 62 0.25 -7.13 -27.94
CA GLY A 62 -0.32 -7.62 -26.68
C GLY A 62 0.76 -8.01 -25.67
N GLU A 63 1.74 -8.80 -26.08
CA GLU A 63 2.88 -9.20 -25.24
C GLU A 63 3.68 -8.00 -24.74
N THR A 64 3.94 -7.04 -25.63
CA THR A 64 4.66 -5.81 -25.28
C THR A 64 3.88 -4.98 -24.25
N LEU A 65 2.57 -4.79 -24.46
CA LEU A 65 1.72 -4.08 -23.51
C LEU A 65 1.65 -4.78 -22.16
N ASP A 66 1.46 -6.11 -22.15
CA ASP A 66 1.37 -6.90 -20.92
C ASP A 66 2.68 -6.85 -20.14
N PHE A 67 3.84 -6.94 -20.82
CA PHE A 67 5.15 -6.81 -20.18
C PHE A 67 5.29 -5.50 -19.39
N PHE A 68 4.96 -4.36 -20.01
CA PHE A 68 5.04 -3.06 -19.33
C PHE A 68 3.99 -2.94 -18.22
N LEU A 69 2.77 -3.39 -18.46
CA LEU A 69 1.70 -3.35 -17.47
C LEU A 69 2.05 -4.22 -16.25
N SER A 70 2.60 -5.41 -16.47
CA SER A 70 3.05 -6.35 -15.44
C SER A 70 4.10 -5.72 -14.52
N ILE A 71 5.09 -5.03 -15.09
CA ILE A 71 6.11 -4.31 -14.30
C ILE A 71 5.47 -3.19 -13.47
N ILE A 72 4.61 -2.37 -14.07
CA ILE A 72 3.99 -1.23 -13.40
C ILE A 72 3.08 -1.70 -12.26
N VAL A 73 2.17 -2.63 -12.53
CA VAL A 73 1.19 -3.12 -11.55
C VAL A 73 1.88 -3.89 -10.43
N THR A 74 2.89 -4.71 -10.74
CA THR A 74 3.67 -5.43 -9.72
C THR A 74 4.51 -4.49 -8.88
N GLY A 75 5.16 -3.49 -9.47
CA GLY A 75 5.88 -2.46 -8.73
C GLY A 75 4.96 -1.68 -7.79
N PHE A 76 3.77 -1.33 -8.28
CA PHE A 76 2.74 -0.66 -7.48
C PHE A 76 2.23 -1.54 -6.33
N PHE A 77 2.02 -2.84 -6.55
CA PHE A 77 1.69 -3.78 -5.49
C PHE A 77 2.77 -3.86 -4.42
N VAL A 78 4.04 -4.00 -4.82
CA VAL A 78 5.18 -4.07 -3.90
C VAL A 78 5.29 -2.79 -3.06
N PHE A 79 5.07 -1.62 -3.67
CA PHE A 79 5.05 -0.35 -2.95
C PHE A 79 3.94 -0.32 -1.90
N HIS A 80 2.71 -0.67 -2.26
CA HIS A 80 1.60 -0.70 -1.30
C HIS A 80 1.76 -1.79 -0.23
N LEU A 81 2.38 -2.92 -0.57
CA LEU A 81 2.75 -3.95 0.40
C LEU A 81 3.75 -3.40 1.42
N TYR A 82 4.77 -2.67 0.96
CA TYR A 82 5.71 -1.98 1.84
C TYR A 82 5.01 -0.99 2.77
N LEU A 83 4.12 -0.14 2.24
CA LEU A 83 3.38 0.82 3.06
C LEU A 83 2.54 0.13 4.15
N MET A 84 1.78 -0.90 3.76
CA MET A 84 0.96 -1.69 4.69
C MET A 84 1.81 -2.36 5.77
N LEU A 85 2.95 -2.98 5.41
CA LEU A 85 3.83 -3.63 6.37
C LEU A 85 4.50 -2.65 7.34
N ASN A 86 4.61 -1.37 6.99
CA ASN A 86 5.14 -0.32 7.86
C ASN A 86 4.05 0.55 8.50
N GLY A 87 2.77 0.15 8.43
CA GLY A 87 1.67 0.87 9.06
C GLY A 87 1.57 2.32 8.57
N MET A 88 1.71 2.57 7.27
CA MET A 88 1.60 3.90 6.67
C MET A 88 0.60 3.89 5.52
N THR A 89 -0.08 5.01 5.34
CA THR A 89 -0.81 5.36 4.13
C THR A 89 0.10 6.06 3.11
N THR A 90 -0.36 6.16 1.87
CA THR A 90 0.32 6.91 0.81
C THR A 90 0.47 8.40 1.17
N ILE A 91 -0.54 9.00 1.81
CA ILE A 91 -0.49 10.39 2.29
C ILE A 91 0.63 10.55 3.33
N GLU A 92 0.67 9.70 4.36
CA GLU A 92 1.71 9.75 5.40
C GLU A 92 3.11 9.53 4.82
N PHE A 93 3.24 8.65 3.82
CA PHE A 93 4.49 8.47 3.09
C PHE A 93 4.92 9.75 2.35
N CYS A 94 3.99 10.40 1.65
CA CYS A 94 4.26 11.66 0.93
C CYS A 94 4.62 12.80 1.89
N GLU A 95 3.92 12.91 3.02
CA GLU A 95 4.22 13.90 4.08
C GLU A 95 5.62 13.67 4.67
N LYS A 96 5.98 12.41 4.92
CA LYS A 96 7.34 12.02 5.34
C LYS A 96 8.39 12.43 4.31
N GLN A 97 8.16 12.14 3.03
CA GLN A 97 9.08 12.50 1.94
C GLN A 97 9.24 14.02 1.81
N TYR A 98 8.14 14.77 1.91
CA TYR A 98 8.16 16.23 1.88
C TYR A 98 8.98 16.80 3.03
N ARG A 99 8.75 16.34 4.27
CA ARG A 99 9.52 16.74 5.45
C ARG A 99 11.01 16.43 5.32
N TRP A 100 11.34 15.24 4.82
CA TRP A 100 12.73 14.87 4.58
C TRP A 100 13.42 15.78 3.57
N ARG A 101 12.73 16.19 2.48
CA ARG A 101 13.28 17.13 1.50
C ARG A 101 13.50 18.52 2.12
N ALA A 102 12.53 19.03 2.89
CA ALA A 102 12.63 20.32 3.55
C ALA A 102 13.77 20.37 4.59
N ASN A 103 13.93 19.32 5.39
CA ASN A 103 14.98 19.25 6.40
C ASN A 103 16.39 19.12 5.80
N ARG A 104 16.54 18.55 4.59
CA ARG A 104 17.84 18.49 3.90
C ARG A 104 18.35 19.85 3.42
N GLU A 105 17.48 20.84 3.28
CA GLU A 105 17.87 22.22 2.96
C GLU A 105 18.39 22.98 4.19
N HIS A 106 18.09 22.49 5.39
CA HIS A 106 18.60 23.03 6.65
C HIS A 106 19.68 22.09 7.22
N GLU A 107 20.96 22.39 6.94
CA GLU A 107 22.11 21.62 7.43
C GLU A 107 22.05 21.42 8.96
N GLY A 108 21.88 20.18 9.43
CA GLY A 108 22.32 19.79 10.77
C GLY A 108 21.37 19.01 11.69
N GLU A 109 20.13 18.71 11.30
CA GLU A 109 19.29 17.84 12.14
C GLU A 109 19.60 16.36 11.91
N GLU A 110 19.97 15.64 12.97
CA GLU A 110 20.11 14.18 12.98
C GLU A 110 18.92 13.53 12.26
N GLU A 111 19.23 12.65 11.31
CA GLU A 111 18.27 11.85 10.55
C GLU A 111 17.55 10.87 11.50
N THR A 112 16.65 11.39 12.31
CA THR A 112 15.77 10.55 13.12
C THR A 112 14.89 9.79 12.14
N ARG A 113 15.18 8.50 11.99
CA ARG A 113 14.42 7.56 11.16
C ARG A 113 12.94 7.73 11.49
N TYR A 114 12.21 8.47 10.64
CA TYR A 114 10.78 8.65 10.82
C TYR A 114 10.13 7.27 10.77
N GLN A 115 9.64 6.83 11.92
CA GLN A 115 8.82 5.64 12.08
C GLN A 115 7.35 6.09 12.06
N SER A 116 6.48 5.28 11.45
CA SER A 116 5.06 5.57 11.54
C SER A 116 4.61 5.44 12.99
N VAL A 117 3.75 6.36 13.45
CA VAL A 117 3.07 6.27 14.75
C VAL A 117 2.22 5.00 14.82
N TRP A 118 1.79 4.48 13.66
CA TRP A 118 0.93 3.31 13.55
C TRP A 118 1.69 2.01 13.28
N ASP A 119 3.02 2.06 13.10
CA ASP A 119 3.80 0.84 12.86
C ASP A 119 3.93 0.01 14.15
N ARG A 120 3.22 -1.12 14.22
CA ARG A 120 3.29 -2.06 15.35
C ARG A 120 4.09 -3.33 15.03
N GLY A 121 4.80 -3.32 13.91
CA GLY A 121 5.51 -4.45 13.32
C GLY A 121 4.72 -5.13 12.21
N ALA A 122 5.43 -5.61 11.20
CA ALA A 122 4.90 -6.19 9.96
C ALA A 122 3.71 -7.13 10.15
N TRP A 123 3.79 -8.08 11.09
CA TRP A 123 2.71 -9.03 11.34
C TRP A 123 1.43 -8.38 11.90
N LYS A 124 1.57 -7.40 12.81
CA LYS A 124 0.41 -6.71 13.38
C LYS A 124 -0.22 -5.81 12.32
N ASN A 125 0.59 -5.09 11.55
CA ASN A 125 0.11 -4.22 10.48
C ASN A 125 -0.59 -5.03 9.36
N PHE A 126 -0.08 -6.22 9.07
CA PHE A 126 -0.74 -7.17 8.17
C PHE A 126 -2.12 -7.58 8.69
N ASN A 127 -2.20 -8.03 9.96
CA ASN A 127 -3.48 -8.39 10.57
C ASN A 127 -4.45 -7.20 10.67
N ASP A 128 -3.96 -5.98 10.86
CA ASP A 128 -4.77 -4.76 10.87
C ASP A 128 -5.40 -4.44 9.50
N THR A 129 -4.92 -5.08 8.43
CA THR A 129 -5.44 -4.91 7.07
C THR A 129 -6.21 -6.15 6.59
N PHE A 130 -5.69 -7.35 6.83
CA PHE A 130 -6.26 -8.60 6.31
C PHE A 130 -7.15 -9.35 7.30
N GLY A 131 -7.12 -8.97 8.58
CA GLY A 131 -7.81 -9.65 9.66
C GLY A 131 -7.07 -10.90 10.15
N SER A 132 -7.53 -11.45 11.28
CA SER A 132 -6.87 -12.59 11.93
C SER A 132 -7.24 -13.96 11.35
N ASN A 133 -8.21 -14.03 10.42
CA ASN A 133 -8.65 -15.30 9.83
C ASN A 133 -7.93 -15.57 8.50
N PRO A 134 -7.02 -16.56 8.43
CA PRO A 134 -6.25 -16.84 7.23
C PRO A 134 -7.09 -17.26 6.02
N LEU A 135 -8.25 -17.88 6.25
CA LEU A 135 -9.15 -18.33 5.18
C LEU A 135 -9.71 -17.14 4.37
N LEU A 136 -9.73 -15.95 4.96
CA LEU A 136 -10.26 -14.74 4.33
C LEU A 136 -9.17 -13.84 3.75
N TRP A 137 -7.89 -14.17 3.88
CA TRP A 137 -6.81 -13.27 3.45
C TRP A 137 -6.84 -13.00 1.95
N PHE A 138 -7.11 -14.04 1.16
CA PHE A 138 -7.16 -13.95 -0.30
C PHE A 138 -8.57 -13.62 -0.82
N LEU A 139 -9.54 -13.41 0.06
CA LEU A 139 -10.91 -13.07 -0.32
C LEU A 139 -11.19 -11.58 -0.04
N PRO A 140 -11.96 -10.89 -0.90
CA PRO A 140 -12.36 -9.50 -0.68
C PRO A 140 -13.48 -9.38 0.37
N ILE A 141 -13.30 -10.07 1.50
CA ILE A 141 -14.22 -10.11 2.64
C ILE A 141 -13.47 -9.52 3.82
N ASP A 142 -13.94 -8.36 4.29
CA ASP A 142 -13.34 -7.73 5.46
C ASP A 142 -13.99 -8.23 6.75
N ASN A 143 -13.19 -8.81 7.64
CA ASN A 143 -13.60 -9.32 8.95
C ASN A 143 -12.78 -8.70 10.10
N ARG A 144 -12.02 -7.64 9.82
CA ARG A 144 -11.11 -7.07 10.80
C ARG A 144 -11.85 -6.18 11.79
N PRO A 145 -11.39 -6.12 13.06
CA PRO A 145 -11.98 -5.25 14.06
C PRO A 145 -11.59 -3.78 13.82
N GLY A 146 -12.47 -2.86 14.17
CA GLY A 146 -12.22 -1.41 14.09
C GLY A 146 -13.36 -0.65 13.43
N ASN A 147 -13.33 0.67 13.56
CA ASN A 147 -14.34 1.57 12.99
C ASN A 147 -13.77 2.52 11.92
N GLY A 148 -12.46 2.45 11.65
CA GLY A 148 -11.76 3.34 10.73
C GLY A 148 -11.60 4.78 11.22
N ILE A 149 -11.93 5.06 12.48
CA ILE A 149 -11.78 6.36 13.15
C ILE A 149 -10.67 6.28 14.20
N ASN A 150 -10.72 5.23 15.03
CA ASN A 150 -9.75 5.02 16.10
C ASN A 150 -8.76 3.93 15.71
N PHE A 151 -7.47 4.25 15.78
CA PHE A 151 -6.36 3.35 15.45
C PHE A 151 -5.46 3.17 16.66
N ILE A 152 -4.91 1.97 16.83
CA ILE A 152 -4.01 1.68 17.95
C ILE A 152 -2.61 2.13 17.55
N ALA A 153 -2.10 3.18 18.18
CA ALA A 153 -0.74 3.66 17.98
C ALA A 153 0.32 2.72 18.60
N ASN A 154 1.54 2.81 18.07
CA ASN A 154 2.72 2.19 18.66
C ASN A 154 3.12 2.93 19.95
N ARG A 155 3.03 2.23 21.08
CA ARG A 155 3.34 2.80 22.42
C ARG A 155 4.82 3.13 22.61
N SER A 156 5.72 2.54 21.84
CA SER A 156 7.15 2.87 21.87
C SER A 156 7.53 4.00 20.93
N PHE A 157 6.57 4.57 20.18
CA PHE A 157 6.82 5.73 19.34
C PHE A 157 7.27 6.91 20.20
N ARG A 158 8.51 7.32 20.03
CA ARG A 158 9.01 8.59 20.55
C ARG A 158 8.87 9.60 19.42
N PRO A 159 8.07 10.67 19.59
CA PRO A 159 8.07 11.75 18.62
C PRO A 159 9.51 12.22 18.45
N SER A 160 10.00 12.28 17.21
CA SER A 160 11.12 13.19 16.94
C SER A 160 10.68 14.57 17.41
N THR A 161 11.62 15.36 17.92
CA THR A 161 11.39 16.65 18.58
C THR A 161 10.88 17.73 17.62
N HIS A 162 9.79 17.47 16.90
CA HIS A 162 8.84 18.44 16.37
C HIS A 162 7.61 17.70 15.80
N PRO A 163 6.50 17.66 16.56
CA PRO A 163 5.25 18.22 16.02
C PRO A 163 4.37 18.88 17.09
N SER A 164 4.01 20.15 16.87
CA SER A 164 3.09 20.93 17.70
C SER A 164 1.65 20.37 17.77
N HIS A 165 1.26 19.49 16.85
CA HIS A 165 -0.14 19.03 16.74
C HIS A 165 -0.44 17.70 17.44
N ILE A 166 0.49 16.73 17.44
CA ILE A 166 0.27 15.41 18.09
C ILE A 166 0.31 15.52 19.63
N ARG A 167 1.04 16.52 20.15
CA ARG A 167 1.16 16.75 21.59
C ARG A 167 -0.17 17.15 22.24
N LEU A 168 -1.03 17.86 21.50
CA LEU A 168 -2.31 18.35 22.02
C LEU A 168 -3.29 17.20 22.31
N ASP A 169 -3.43 16.25 21.38
CA ASP A 169 -4.35 15.12 21.55
C ASP A 169 -3.89 14.17 22.68
N GLN A 170 -2.58 13.92 22.82
CA GLN A 170 -2.04 13.07 23.88
C GLN A 170 -2.12 13.72 25.26
N GLU A 171 -1.94 15.04 25.36
CA GLU A 171 -2.14 15.78 26.62
C GLU A 171 -3.61 15.87 27.02
N GLU A 172 -4.52 15.93 26.06
CA GLU A 172 -5.96 15.95 26.31
C GLU A 172 -6.49 14.58 26.75
N GLU A 173 -6.06 13.49 26.08
CA GLU A 173 -6.39 12.12 26.48
C GLU A 173 -5.76 11.76 27.85
N GLY A 174 -4.51 12.20 28.08
CA GLY A 174 -3.84 12.08 29.39
C GLY A 174 -4.49 12.91 30.50
N ARG A 175 -5.20 14.00 30.17
CA ARG A 175 -6.02 14.77 31.14
C ARG A 175 -7.33 14.06 31.43
N ARG A 176 -8.03 13.54 30.42
CA ARG A 176 -9.30 12.80 30.57
C ARG A 176 -9.12 11.54 31.43
N LEU A 177 -8.03 10.80 31.24
CA LEU A 177 -7.72 9.60 32.03
C LEU A 177 -7.36 9.90 33.50
N ARG A 178 -6.86 11.11 33.80
CA ARG A 178 -6.59 11.55 35.17
C ARG A 178 -7.86 12.04 35.85
N ALA A 179 -8.70 12.80 35.15
CA ALA A 179 -9.98 13.27 35.66
C ALA A 179 -10.98 12.13 35.98
N GLY A 180 -10.87 10.98 35.31
CA GLY A 180 -11.72 9.81 35.58
C GLY A 180 -11.26 8.92 36.74
N LYS A 181 -10.14 9.24 37.42
CA LYS A 181 -9.64 8.49 38.59
C LYS A 181 -9.95 9.15 39.94
N ASP A 182 -10.47 10.37 39.91
CA ASP A 182 -10.77 11.18 41.10
C ASP A 182 -12.30 11.22 41.41
N LEU A 183 -13.06 10.23 40.93
CA LEU A 183 -14.49 10.01 41.22
C LEU A 183 -14.72 8.63 41.85
#